data_AF-A0A6M8VQN2-F1
#
_entry.id   AF-A0A6M8VQN2-F1
#
_cell.length_a   1.000
_cell.length_b   1.000
_cell.length_c   1.000
_cell.angle_alpha   90.00
_cell.angle_beta   90.00
_cell.angle_gamma   90.00
#
_symmetry.space_group_name_H-M   'P 1'
#
loop_
_entity.id
_entity.type
_entity.pdbx_description
1 polymer ?
#
loop_
_entity_poly.entity_id
_entity_poly.type
_entity_poly.pdbx_seq_one_letter_code
_entity_poly.pdbx_strand_id
1 'polypeptide(L)'
;MYRRFIFAVSVAAIIFVLCIPRAYAQQQFLENLQVTPQTDALYVSMLFHKMAGFQPDFKTWIENSKEYKQTPKQQQRTYMNERTDIYHDYYARLKVDDPIVVQVKTYVPPYDREHGGFQIEGMEKDKFFSFKHEGGYFAVVPTDIMNYQWFTMPEDRLANAPYFNKDRGGAVILHFHLRPKSIDTSTPYLLEGSPHWLIATEITEVQMWNQYNKVPIWVMYKK
;
A
#
# COMPACT_ATOMS: atom_id res chain seq x y z
N MET A 1 2.95 21.63 -54.61
CA MET A 1 1.93 20.93 -53.80
C MET A 1 2.45 19.63 -53.18
N TYR A 2 3.11 18.75 -53.94
CA TYR A 2 3.59 17.42 -53.47
C TYR A 2 4.49 17.41 -52.21
N ARG A 3 5.42 18.38 -52.07
CA ARG A 3 6.33 18.46 -50.91
C ARG A 3 5.64 18.71 -49.56
N ARG A 4 4.52 19.45 -49.54
CA ARG A 4 3.76 19.71 -48.30
C ARG A 4 2.95 18.49 -47.86
N PHE A 5 2.53 17.65 -48.82
CA PHE A 5 1.77 16.45 -48.54
C PHE A 5 2.66 15.33 -47.95
N ILE A 6 3.87 15.14 -48.50
CA ILE A 6 4.82 14.16 -47.97
C ILE A 6 5.21 14.50 -46.52
N PHE A 7 5.47 15.78 -46.22
CA PHE A 7 5.84 16.21 -44.87
C PHE A 7 4.72 16.00 -43.85
N ALA A 8 3.46 16.26 -44.23
CA ALA A 8 2.30 16.04 -43.36
C ALA A 8 2.08 14.55 -43.05
N VAL A 9 2.26 13.67 -44.04
CA VAL A 9 2.13 12.22 -43.85
C VAL A 9 3.27 11.66 -42.97
N SER A 10 4.50 12.14 -43.13
CA SER A 10 5.63 11.73 -42.30
C SER A 10 5.48 12.15 -40.84
N VAL A 11 4.99 13.37 -40.57
CA VAL A 11 4.75 13.84 -39.20
C VAL A 11 3.62 13.07 -38.53
N ALA A 12 2.52 12.80 -39.26
CA ALA A 12 1.42 11.99 -38.73
C ALA A 12 1.87 10.55 -38.41
N ALA A 13 2.69 9.93 -39.27
CA ALA A 13 3.23 8.59 -39.02
C ALA A 13 4.16 8.54 -37.80
N ILE A 14 5.03 9.55 -37.60
CA ILE A 14 5.93 9.61 -36.44
C ILE A 14 5.13 9.77 -35.13
N ILE A 15 4.08 10.61 -35.12
CA ILE A 15 3.21 10.77 -33.94
C ILE A 15 2.46 9.46 -33.64
N PHE A 16 1.99 8.75 -34.67
CA PHE A 16 1.28 7.48 -34.50
C PHE A 16 2.20 6.39 -33.91
N VAL A 17 3.46 6.31 -34.37
CA VAL A 17 4.47 5.36 -33.86
C VAL A 17 4.87 5.66 -32.41
N LEU A 18 4.84 6.92 -31.97
CA LEU A 18 5.22 7.31 -30.61
C LEU A 18 4.09 7.16 -29.57
N CYS A 19 2.82 7.23 -29.99
CA CYS A 19 1.67 7.21 -29.07
C CYS A 19 1.12 5.80 -28.78
N ILE A 20 1.11 4.89 -29.76
CA ILE A 20 0.58 3.51 -29.57
C ILE A 20 1.35 2.69 -28.52
N PRO A 21 2.69 2.75 -28.42
CA PRO A 21 3.45 1.92 -27.48
C PRO A 21 3.07 2.18 -26.02
N ARG A 22 2.67 3.42 -25.68
CA ARG A 22 2.40 3.81 -24.29
C ARG A 22 1.10 3.22 -23.74
N ALA A 23 0.04 3.21 -24.53
CA ALA A 23 -1.24 2.63 -24.11
C ALA A 23 -1.10 1.12 -23.89
N TYR A 24 -0.45 0.43 -24.84
CA TYR A 24 -0.21 -1.01 -24.79
C TYR A 24 0.72 -1.41 -23.63
N ALA A 25 1.82 -0.68 -23.41
CA ALA A 25 2.75 -0.96 -22.31
C ALA A 25 2.08 -0.84 -20.93
N GLN A 26 1.20 0.15 -20.74
CA GLN A 26 0.49 0.29 -19.46
C GLN A 26 -0.55 -0.81 -19.25
N GLN A 27 -1.24 -1.26 -20.31
CA GLN A 27 -2.17 -2.37 -20.19
C GLN A 27 -1.42 -3.67 -19.83
N GLN A 28 -0.31 -3.98 -20.52
CA GLN A 28 0.54 -5.11 -20.16
C GLN A 28 1.09 -5.01 -18.74
N PHE A 29 1.42 -3.81 -18.26
CA PHE A 29 1.83 -3.60 -16.88
C PHE A 29 0.73 -3.99 -15.88
N LEU A 30 -0.51 -3.54 -16.10
CA LEU A 30 -1.64 -3.87 -15.23
C LEU A 30 -1.97 -5.37 -15.27
N GLU A 31 -1.90 -6.00 -16.45
CA GLU A 31 -2.15 -7.45 -16.60
C GLU A 31 -1.12 -8.31 -15.84
N ASN A 32 0.10 -7.81 -15.66
CA ASN A 32 1.17 -8.51 -14.95
C ASN A 32 1.34 -8.07 -13.48
N LEU A 33 0.59 -7.05 -13.03
CA LEU A 33 0.70 -6.54 -11.68
C LEU A 33 0.14 -7.58 -10.70
N GLN A 34 0.99 -8.04 -9.78
CA GLN A 34 0.57 -8.95 -8.72
C GLN A 34 0.07 -8.18 -7.50
N VAL A 35 -0.98 -8.70 -6.88
CA VAL A 35 -1.53 -8.14 -5.63
C VAL A 35 -0.44 -8.18 -4.57
N THR A 36 0.01 -7.02 -4.12
CA THR A 36 0.96 -6.96 -3.01
C THR A 36 0.20 -7.23 -1.71
N PRO A 37 0.62 -8.22 -0.89
CA PRO A 37 -0.06 -8.53 0.36
C PRO A 37 0.05 -7.36 1.34
N GLN A 38 -0.95 -7.22 2.21
CA GLN A 38 -0.87 -6.27 3.32
C GLN A 38 0.32 -6.63 4.21
N THR A 39 1.09 -5.62 4.62
CA THR A 39 2.19 -5.79 5.56
C THR A 39 1.65 -6.31 6.89
N ASP A 40 2.31 -7.31 7.46
CA ASP A 40 1.90 -7.89 8.73
C ASP A 40 2.33 -7.04 9.93
N ALA A 41 1.67 -7.24 11.09
CA ALA A 41 1.94 -6.46 12.28
C ALA A 41 3.31 -6.74 12.92
N LEU A 42 3.90 -7.92 12.70
CA LEU A 42 5.25 -8.26 13.15
C LEU A 42 6.30 -7.43 12.38
N TYR A 43 6.12 -7.25 11.08
CA TYR A 43 6.97 -6.37 10.29
C TYR A 43 6.90 -4.92 10.80
N VAL A 44 5.68 -4.39 11.00
CA VAL A 44 5.51 -3.00 11.47
C VAL A 44 6.12 -2.78 12.86
N SER A 45 5.96 -3.74 13.78
CA SER A 45 6.58 -3.67 15.11
C SER A 45 8.10 -3.73 15.02
N MET A 46 8.67 -4.64 14.24
CA MET A 46 10.12 -4.75 14.01
C MET A 46 10.70 -3.51 13.33
N LEU A 47 10.00 -2.95 12.35
CA LEU A 47 10.38 -1.72 11.66
C LEU A 47 10.48 -0.55 12.64
N PHE A 48 9.50 -0.37 13.53
CA PHE A 48 9.56 0.67 14.56
C PHE A 48 10.82 0.54 15.42
N HIS A 49 11.11 -0.67 15.92
CA HIS A 49 12.29 -0.95 16.74
C HIS A 49 13.60 -0.71 15.96
N LYS A 50 13.63 -1.12 14.69
CA LYS A 50 14.76 -0.90 13.77
C LYS A 50 15.05 0.59 13.59
N MET A 51 14.00 1.39 13.35
CA MET A 51 14.10 2.84 13.22
C MET A 51 14.49 3.51 14.54
N ALA A 52 14.10 2.94 15.69
CA ALA A 52 14.44 3.43 17.01
C ALA A 52 15.85 3.07 17.47
N GLY A 53 16.55 2.21 16.73
CA GLY A 53 17.93 1.83 17.03
C GLY A 53 18.06 0.83 18.19
N PHE A 54 16.99 0.10 18.55
CA PHE A 54 17.06 -0.94 19.57
C PHE A 54 16.40 -2.24 19.12
N GLN A 55 16.92 -3.37 19.59
CA GLN A 55 16.38 -4.68 19.25
C GLN A 55 15.15 -5.00 20.12
N PRO A 56 14.08 -5.58 19.56
CA PRO A 56 12.98 -6.11 20.37
C PRO A 56 13.43 -7.26 21.29
N ASP A 57 12.74 -7.40 22.43
CA ASP A 57 12.81 -8.61 23.24
C ASP A 57 11.96 -9.72 22.58
N PHE A 58 12.58 -10.41 21.62
CA PHE A 58 11.95 -11.50 20.89
C PHE A 58 11.50 -12.64 21.79
N LYS A 59 12.24 -12.90 22.89
CA LYS A 59 11.86 -13.95 23.83
C LYS A 59 10.52 -13.61 24.46
N THR A 60 10.37 -12.37 24.96
CA THR A 60 9.09 -11.90 25.52
C THR A 60 7.96 -11.93 24.49
N TRP A 61 8.22 -11.57 23.23
CA TRP A 61 7.23 -11.69 22.15
C TRP A 61 6.79 -13.14 21.93
N ILE A 62 7.75 -14.06 21.85
CA ILE A 62 7.47 -15.49 21.63
C ILE A 62 6.73 -16.07 22.83
N GLU A 63 7.11 -15.76 24.07
CA GLU A 63 6.43 -16.23 25.28
C GLU A 63 4.97 -15.77 25.37
N ASN A 64 4.68 -14.59 24.80
CA ASN A 64 3.33 -14.04 24.76
C ASN A 64 2.47 -14.55 23.60
N SER A 65 3.09 -15.11 22.56
CA SER A 65 2.40 -15.63 21.38
C SER A 65 1.45 -16.77 21.72
N LYS A 66 0.38 -16.89 20.92
CA LYS A 66 -0.62 -17.97 21.08
C LYS A 66 0.01 -19.33 20.79
N GLU A 67 0.87 -19.40 19.79
CA GLU A 67 1.54 -20.59 19.31
C GLU A 67 2.46 -21.19 20.38
N TYR A 68 3.26 -20.37 21.06
CA TYR A 68 4.11 -20.85 22.16
C TYR A 68 3.28 -21.39 23.33
N LYS A 69 2.21 -20.66 23.71
CA LYS A 69 1.29 -21.08 24.78
C LYS A 69 0.57 -22.38 24.48
N GLN A 70 0.32 -22.67 23.19
CA GLN A 70 -0.30 -23.91 22.72
C GLN A 70 0.69 -25.06 22.48
N THR A 71 1.99 -24.76 22.39
CA THR A 71 3.04 -25.77 22.19
C THR A 71 3.20 -26.64 23.44
N PRO A 72 3.28 -27.98 23.32
CA PRO A 72 3.53 -28.86 24.46
C PRO A 72 4.77 -28.44 25.25
N LYS A 73 4.71 -28.49 26.60
CA LYS A 73 5.82 -28.03 27.47
C LYS A 73 7.18 -28.61 27.12
N GLN A 74 7.22 -29.88 26.68
CA GLN A 74 8.46 -30.56 26.28
C GLN A 74 9.08 -29.98 24.99
N GLN A 75 8.27 -29.35 24.13
CA GLN A 75 8.68 -28.77 22.85
C GLN A 75 8.90 -27.25 22.91
N GLN A 76 8.43 -26.59 23.97
CA GLN A 76 8.51 -25.12 24.10
C GLN A 76 9.94 -24.58 23.98
N ARG A 77 10.94 -25.25 24.56
CA ARG A 77 12.34 -24.83 24.44
C ARG A 77 12.82 -24.84 22.98
N THR A 78 12.52 -25.90 22.24
CA THR A 78 12.88 -26.01 20.82
C THR A 78 12.18 -24.93 20.00
N TYR A 79 10.87 -24.77 20.19
CA TYR A 79 10.09 -23.73 19.53
C TYR A 79 10.64 -22.32 19.81
N MET A 80 11.00 -22.03 21.06
CA MET A 80 11.57 -20.74 21.46
C MET A 80 12.85 -20.44 20.68
N ASN A 81 13.77 -21.40 20.63
CA ASN A 81 15.04 -21.22 19.93
C ASN A 81 14.81 -21.00 18.43
N GLU A 82 14.01 -21.85 17.78
CA GLU A 82 13.70 -21.74 16.35
C GLU A 82 13.06 -20.40 16.01
N ARG A 83 12.08 -19.95 16.81
CA ARG A 83 11.42 -18.66 16.57
C ARG A 83 12.33 -17.47 16.85
N THR A 84 13.18 -17.56 17.87
CA THR A 84 14.15 -16.52 18.19
C THR A 84 15.11 -16.32 17.02
N ASP A 85 15.66 -17.41 16.47
CA ASP A 85 16.54 -17.38 15.30
C ASP A 85 15.82 -16.75 14.10
N ILE A 86 14.58 -17.17 13.81
CA ILE A 86 13.76 -16.60 12.72
C ILE A 86 13.54 -15.09 12.92
N TYR A 87 13.24 -14.64 14.13
CA TYR A 87 12.98 -13.22 14.41
C TYR A 87 14.25 -12.37 14.31
N HIS A 88 15.39 -12.88 14.79
CA HIS A 88 16.69 -12.24 14.57
C HIS A 88 17.01 -12.08 13.10
N ASP A 89 16.86 -13.16 12.34
CA ASP A 89 17.07 -13.19 10.90
C ASP A 89 16.17 -12.22 10.15
N TYR A 90 14.88 -12.17 10.52
CA TYR A 90 13.93 -11.25 9.92
C TYR A 90 14.30 -9.80 10.22
N TYR A 91 14.57 -9.47 11.49
CA TYR A 91 14.96 -8.14 11.91
C TYR A 91 16.29 -7.67 11.28
N ALA A 92 17.23 -8.59 11.07
CA ALA A 92 18.51 -8.30 10.41
C ALA A 92 18.31 -7.91 8.94
N ARG A 93 17.41 -8.61 8.23
CA ARG A 93 17.13 -8.37 6.80
C ARG A 93 16.15 -7.22 6.54
N LEU A 94 15.40 -6.79 7.54
CA LEU A 94 14.44 -5.69 7.42
C LEU A 94 15.14 -4.41 6.97
N LYS A 95 14.65 -3.82 5.87
CA LYS A 95 15.09 -2.52 5.37
C LYS A 95 14.06 -1.46 5.75
N VAL A 96 14.55 -0.32 6.26
CA VAL A 96 13.70 0.79 6.72
C VAL A 96 12.97 1.47 5.56
N ASP A 97 13.51 1.42 4.35
CA ASP A 97 12.94 2.06 3.17
C ASP A 97 11.91 1.19 2.42
N ASP A 98 11.75 -0.08 2.81
CA ASP A 98 10.75 -0.96 2.20
C ASP A 98 9.33 -0.44 2.53
N PRO A 99 8.40 -0.44 1.56
CA PRO A 99 7.08 0.12 1.77
C PRO A 99 6.23 -0.73 2.71
N ILE A 100 5.52 -0.08 3.63
CA ILE A 100 4.41 -0.66 4.36
C ILE A 100 3.19 -0.63 3.44
N VAL A 101 2.60 -1.78 3.15
CA VAL A 101 1.42 -1.90 2.31
C VAL A 101 0.18 -2.04 3.17
N VAL A 102 -0.75 -1.11 3.02
CA VAL A 102 -2.05 -1.12 3.71
C VAL A 102 -3.17 -1.29 2.70
N GLN A 103 -4.12 -2.17 3.01
CA GLN A 103 -5.31 -2.41 2.19
C GLN A 103 -6.55 -1.78 2.84
N VAL A 104 -7.20 -0.87 2.13
CA VAL A 104 -8.45 -0.23 2.54
C VAL A 104 -9.57 -0.67 1.60
N LYS A 105 -10.55 -1.40 2.14
CA LYS A 105 -11.78 -1.73 1.40
C LYS A 105 -12.70 -0.53 1.45
N THR A 106 -13.17 -0.06 0.30
CA THR A 106 -14.05 1.10 0.22
C THR A 106 -14.99 1.00 -0.98
N TYR A 107 -15.98 1.89 -1.03
CA TYR A 107 -16.83 2.08 -2.19
C TYR A 107 -16.39 3.34 -2.93
N VAL A 108 -16.28 3.23 -4.26
CA VAL A 108 -16.01 4.37 -5.14
C VAL A 108 -17.32 4.80 -5.77
N PRO A 109 -17.70 6.08 -5.73
CA PRO A 109 -18.90 6.59 -6.39
C PRO A 109 -18.79 6.49 -7.92
N PRO A 110 -19.88 6.77 -8.65
CA PRO A 110 -19.81 6.99 -10.10
C PRO A 110 -18.71 7.99 -10.48
N TYR A 111 -18.13 7.78 -11.66
CA TYR A 111 -17.09 8.63 -12.21
C TYR A 111 -17.61 10.05 -12.44
N ASP A 112 -16.88 11.01 -11.90
CA ASP A 112 -17.15 12.43 -12.11
C ASP A 112 -16.47 12.90 -13.40
N ARG A 113 -17.29 13.17 -14.43
CA ARG A 113 -16.81 13.67 -15.73
C ARG A 113 -16.36 15.13 -15.68
N GLU A 114 -16.91 15.94 -14.78
CA GLU A 114 -16.57 17.36 -14.64
C GLU A 114 -15.17 17.52 -14.04
N HIS A 115 -14.86 16.72 -13.03
CA HIS A 115 -13.59 16.77 -12.30
C HIS A 115 -12.58 15.67 -12.69
N GLY A 116 -12.98 14.74 -13.56
CA GLY A 116 -12.11 13.73 -14.17
C GLY A 116 -11.57 12.68 -13.20
N GLY A 117 -12.44 12.08 -12.37
CA GLY A 117 -11.98 11.14 -11.35
C GLY A 117 -13.05 10.61 -10.41
N PHE A 118 -12.61 10.22 -9.22
CA PHE A 118 -13.46 9.72 -8.15
C PHE A 118 -13.14 10.42 -6.83
N GLN A 119 -14.18 10.77 -6.09
CA GLN A 119 -14.04 11.16 -4.69
C GLN A 119 -13.97 9.91 -3.81
N ILE A 120 -12.93 9.79 -3.00
CA ILE A 120 -12.75 8.69 -2.05
C ILE A 120 -13.01 9.19 -0.64
N GLU A 121 -13.99 8.59 0.02
CA GLU A 121 -14.34 8.89 1.41
C GLU A 121 -13.33 8.29 2.40
N GLY A 122 -13.24 8.88 3.60
CA GLY A 122 -12.42 8.36 4.70
C GLY A 122 -10.91 8.66 4.61
N MET A 123 -10.50 9.54 3.69
CA MET A 123 -9.13 10.05 3.57
C MET A 123 -8.96 11.36 4.34
N GLU A 124 -9.15 11.31 5.65
CA GLU A 124 -9.14 12.47 6.56
C GLU A 124 -7.75 12.73 7.15
N LYS A 125 -7.51 13.95 7.67
CA LYS A 125 -6.18 14.38 8.16
C LYS A 125 -5.64 13.51 9.30
N ASP A 126 -6.52 13.00 10.14
CA ASP A 126 -6.22 12.17 11.30
C ASP A 126 -6.26 10.67 10.98
N LYS A 127 -6.39 10.30 9.70
CA LYS A 127 -6.38 8.90 9.28
C LYS A 127 -5.06 8.23 9.66
N PHE A 128 -5.16 7.09 10.33
CA PHE A 128 -4.04 6.21 10.62
C PHE A 128 -4.42 4.75 10.37
N PHE A 129 -3.42 3.87 10.34
CA PHE A 129 -3.59 2.44 10.20
C PHE A 129 -3.02 1.73 11.43
N SER A 130 -3.87 1.06 12.19
CA SER A 130 -3.49 0.37 13.43
C SER A 130 -2.95 -1.03 13.18
N PHE A 131 -1.85 -1.36 13.84
CA PHE A 131 -1.23 -2.67 13.86
C PHE A 131 -1.02 -3.10 15.32
N LYS A 132 -1.43 -4.33 15.64
CA LYS A 132 -1.25 -4.91 16.97
C LYS A 132 -0.36 -6.15 16.88
N HIS A 133 0.71 -6.17 17.68
CA HIS A 133 1.61 -7.30 17.77
C HIS A 133 2.08 -7.50 19.21
N GLU A 134 1.86 -8.71 19.75
CA GLU A 134 2.32 -9.14 21.08
C GLU A 134 2.13 -8.11 22.21
N GLY A 135 0.96 -7.46 22.24
CA GLY A 135 0.58 -6.49 23.27
C GLY A 135 0.98 -5.03 22.96
N GLY A 136 1.83 -4.80 21.96
CA GLY A 136 2.12 -3.47 21.44
C GLY A 136 1.10 -3.01 20.40
N TYR A 137 0.81 -1.71 20.38
CA TYR A 137 0.05 -1.05 19.33
C TYR A 137 0.96 -0.08 18.57
N PHE A 138 0.85 -0.11 17.24
CA PHE A 138 1.62 0.71 16.33
C PHE A 138 0.66 1.37 15.36
N ALA A 139 0.83 2.66 15.10
CA ALA A 139 0.03 3.39 14.13
C ALA A 139 0.92 3.91 13.01
N VAL A 140 0.55 3.53 11.79
CA VAL A 140 1.15 4.06 10.56
C VAL A 140 0.34 5.28 10.14
N VAL A 141 0.99 6.44 10.14
CA VAL A 141 0.35 7.75 9.93
C VAL A 141 0.85 8.34 8.60
N PRO A 142 0.04 8.31 7.53
CA PRO A 142 0.38 8.94 6.26
C PRO A 142 0.35 10.48 6.37
N THR A 143 1.43 11.15 5.99
CA THR A 143 1.55 12.63 6.08
C THR A 143 0.72 13.39 5.04
N ASP A 144 0.32 12.73 3.95
CA ASP A 144 -0.26 13.33 2.76
C ASP A 144 -1.55 12.64 2.29
N ILE A 145 -2.25 11.95 3.20
CA ILE A 145 -3.46 11.16 2.89
C ILE A 145 -4.58 11.97 2.22
N MET A 146 -4.74 13.24 2.58
CA MET A 146 -5.78 14.10 2.01
C MET A 146 -5.59 14.35 0.51
N ASN A 147 -4.36 14.25 -0.02
CA ASN A 147 -4.10 14.36 -1.46
C ASN A 147 -4.74 13.22 -2.26
N TYR A 148 -5.17 12.16 -1.58
CA TYR A 148 -5.79 10.97 -2.15
C TYR A 148 -7.31 10.92 -1.89
N GLN A 149 -7.91 12.02 -1.42
CA GLN A 149 -9.37 12.21 -1.43
C GLN A 149 -9.92 12.26 -2.87
N TRP A 150 -9.10 12.68 -3.83
CA TRP A 150 -9.50 12.76 -5.24
C TRP A 150 -8.60 11.88 -6.11
N PHE A 151 -9.18 10.82 -6.67
CA PHE A 151 -8.50 9.93 -7.61
C PHE A 151 -8.72 10.37 -9.04
N THR A 152 -7.79 11.18 -9.57
CA THR A 152 -7.81 11.58 -10.98
C THR A 152 -7.50 10.39 -11.88
N MET A 153 -8.40 10.10 -12.82
CA MET A 153 -8.23 9.02 -13.79
C MET A 153 -8.87 9.42 -15.13
N PRO A 154 -8.13 9.43 -16.24
CA PRO A 154 -8.71 9.70 -17.55
C PRO A 154 -9.84 8.71 -17.91
N GLU A 155 -10.95 9.21 -18.45
CA GLU A 155 -12.14 8.39 -18.73
C GLU A 155 -11.88 7.28 -19.76
N ASP A 156 -10.98 7.51 -20.72
CA ASP A 156 -10.54 6.52 -21.71
C ASP A 156 -9.81 5.33 -21.08
N ARG A 157 -9.14 5.56 -19.94
CA ARG A 157 -8.50 4.48 -19.17
C ARG A 157 -9.53 3.63 -18.44
N LEU A 158 -10.59 4.25 -17.92
CA LEU A 158 -11.69 3.54 -17.27
C LEU A 158 -12.48 2.66 -18.23
N ALA A 159 -12.63 3.07 -19.49
CA ALA A 159 -13.29 2.25 -20.49
C ALA A 159 -12.63 0.88 -20.68
N ASN A 160 -11.33 0.78 -20.37
CA ASN A 160 -10.54 -0.44 -20.46
C ASN A 160 -10.36 -1.14 -19.11
N ALA A 161 -10.91 -0.59 -18.01
CA ALA A 161 -10.81 -1.20 -16.69
C ALA A 161 -11.77 -2.40 -16.60
N PRO A 162 -11.25 -3.64 -16.58
CA PRO A 162 -12.10 -4.81 -16.64
C PRO A 162 -12.98 -4.89 -15.38
N TYR A 163 -14.27 -5.16 -15.58
CA TYR A 163 -15.26 -5.39 -14.51
C TYR A 163 -15.53 -4.19 -13.58
N PHE A 164 -15.14 -2.97 -13.95
CA PHE A 164 -15.52 -1.76 -13.23
C PHE A 164 -16.56 -0.96 -14.03
N ASN A 165 -17.70 -0.63 -13.41
CA ASN A 165 -18.73 0.16 -14.05
C ASN A 165 -18.60 1.63 -13.61
N LYS A 166 -18.02 2.47 -14.47
CA LYS A 166 -17.81 3.89 -14.17
C LYS A 166 -19.10 4.66 -13.89
N ASP A 167 -20.24 4.27 -14.47
CA ASP A 167 -21.50 5.01 -14.30
C ASP A 167 -22.20 4.66 -12.97
N ARG A 168 -21.83 3.54 -12.34
CA ARG A 168 -22.38 3.10 -11.03
C ARG A 168 -21.37 3.24 -9.89
N GLY A 169 -20.08 3.25 -10.20
CA GLY A 169 -19.04 3.05 -9.21
C GLY A 169 -18.92 1.58 -8.80
N GLY A 170 -18.34 1.31 -7.64
CA GLY A 170 -18.24 -0.05 -7.13
C GLY A 170 -17.32 -0.22 -5.92
N ALA A 171 -17.36 -1.42 -5.35
CA ALA A 171 -16.50 -1.81 -4.25
C ALA A 171 -15.07 -2.09 -4.74
N VAL A 172 -14.08 -1.45 -4.11
CA VAL A 172 -12.67 -1.55 -4.46
C VAL A 172 -11.81 -1.81 -3.21
N ILE A 173 -10.57 -2.20 -3.45
CA ILE A 173 -9.50 -2.20 -2.45
C ILE A 173 -8.45 -1.21 -2.89
N LEU A 174 -8.17 -0.23 -2.04
CA LEU A 174 -7.05 0.69 -2.19
C LEU A 174 -5.84 0.10 -1.47
N HIS A 175 -4.75 -0.09 -2.21
CA HIS A 175 -3.46 -0.49 -1.66
C HIS A 175 -2.59 0.74 -1.55
N PHE A 176 -2.34 1.20 -0.33
CA PHE A 176 -1.40 2.29 -0.05
C PHE A 176 -0.02 1.69 0.19
N HIS A 177 0.95 2.09 -0.62
CA HIS A 177 2.36 1.78 -0.38
C HIS A 177 2.97 2.99 0.32
N LEU A 178 3.33 2.79 1.59
CA LEU A 178 3.70 3.82 2.53
C LEU A 178 5.18 3.69 2.87
N ARG A 179 6.00 4.66 2.48
CA ARG A 179 7.41 4.68 2.84
C ARG A 179 7.59 5.26 4.25
N PRO A 180 8.25 4.57 5.17
CA PRO A 180 8.60 5.11 6.49
C PRO A 180 9.46 6.37 6.38
N LYS A 181 9.20 7.37 7.24
CA LYS A 181 9.94 8.63 7.28
C LYS A 181 10.54 8.91 8.64
N SER A 182 9.75 8.78 9.69
CA SER A 182 10.18 9.02 11.05
C SER A 182 9.31 8.27 12.03
N ILE A 183 9.80 8.16 13.26
CA ILE A 183 9.07 7.59 14.38
C ILE A 183 9.09 8.58 15.55
N ASP A 184 8.17 8.39 16.49
CA ASP A 184 8.22 9.04 17.79
C ASP A 184 8.47 8.00 18.88
N THR A 185 9.60 8.10 19.57
CA THR A 185 10.00 7.20 20.67
C THR A 185 9.79 7.85 22.05
N SER A 186 9.29 9.09 22.11
CA SER A 186 9.18 9.83 23.38
C SER A 186 8.08 9.24 24.27
N THR A 187 6.86 9.13 23.73
CA THR A 187 5.69 8.56 24.40
C THR A 187 4.71 8.03 23.38
N PRO A 188 4.03 6.89 23.64
CA PRO A 188 2.97 6.42 22.76
C PRO A 188 1.76 7.37 22.80
N TYR A 189 1.12 7.58 21.66
CA TYR A 189 -0.03 8.47 21.52
C TYR A 189 -1.35 7.71 21.69
N LEU A 190 -2.33 8.29 22.39
CA LEU A 190 -3.62 7.64 22.60
C LEU A 190 -4.52 7.80 21.37
N LEU A 191 -4.71 6.72 20.62
CA LEU A 191 -5.60 6.66 19.45
C LEU A 191 -6.67 5.59 19.70
N GLU A 192 -7.94 5.93 19.49
CA GLU A 192 -9.08 5.01 19.68
C GLU A 192 -9.04 4.25 21.03
N GLY A 193 -8.57 4.91 22.09
CA GLY A 193 -8.47 4.35 23.44
C GLY A 193 -7.27 3.42 23.68
N SER A 194 -6.35 3.26 22.74
CA SER A 194 -5.13 2.45 22.90
C SER A 194 -3.85 3.27 22.68
N PRO A 195 -2.78 3.03 23.47
CA PRO A 195 -1.51 3.75 23.31
C PRO A 195 -0.71 3.19 22.13
N HIS A 196 -0.59 3.97 21.05
CA HIS A 196 0.09 3.61 19.82
C HIS A 196 1.47 4.26 19.70
N TRP A 197 2.47 3.48 19.33
CA TRP A 197 3.74 3.99 18.81
C TRP A 197 3.56 4.45 17.37
N LEU A 198 4.01 5.67 17.05
CA LEU A 198 3.73 6.30 15.77
C LEU A 198 4.87 6.11 14.77
N ILE A 199 4.51 5.73 13.54
CA ILE A 199 5.39 5.72 12.37
C ILE A 199 4.80 6.70 11.35
N ALA A 200 5.45 7.85 11.16
CA ALA A 200 5.10 8.77 10.09
C ALA A 200 5.55 8.20 8.75
N THR A 201 4.68 8.25 7.76
CA THR A 201 4.91 7.68 6.44
C THR A 201 4.51 8.63 5.32
N GLU A 202 5.11 8.42 4.16
CA GLU A 202 4.75 9.09 2.91
C GLU A 202 4.10 8.08 1.97
N ILE A 203 2.97 8.44 1.35
CA ILE A 203 2.35 7.59 0.33
C ILE A 203 3.20 7.69 -0.94
N THR A 204 3.79 6.59 -1.40
CA THR A 204 4.58 6.57 -2.64
C THR A 204 3.77 6.10 -3.84
N GLU A 205 2.82 5.20 -3.58
CA GLU A 205 1.98 4.60 -4.61
C GLU A 205 0.62 4.24 -4.01
N VAL A 206 -0.44 4.44 -4.78
CA VAL A 206 -1.77 3.91 -4.48
C VAL A 206 -2.29 3.12 -5.65
N GLN A 207 -2.64 1.87 -5.40
CA GLN A 207 -3.25 0.99 -6.38
C GLN A 207 -4.73 0.81 -6.05
N MET A 208 -5.59 0.84 -7.07
CA MET A 208 -7.01 0.54 -6.94
C MET A 208 -7.28 -0.80 -7.58
N TRP A 209 -7.89 -1.71 -6.82
CA TRP A 209 -8.20 -3.07 -7.23
C TRP A 209 -9.69 -3.33 -7.13
N ASN A 210 -10.26 -4.07 -8.08
CA ASN A 210 -11.64 -4.53 -7.93
C ASN A 210 -11.72 -5.51 -6.74
N GLN A 211 -12.67 -5.27 -5.83
CA GLN A 211 -12.73 -6.03 -4.58
C GLN A 211 -13.04 -7.53 -4.79
N TYR A 212 -13.77 -7.89 -5.85
CA TYR A 212 -14.28 -9.23 -6.08
C TYR A 212 -13.27 -10.12 -6.79
N ASN A 213 -12.75 -9.66 -7.93
CA ASN A 213 -11.86 -10.48 -8.79
C ASN A 213 -10.37 -10.16 -8.59
N LYS A 214 -10.03 -9.15 -7.77
CA LYS A 214 -8.65 -8.71 -7.52
C LYS A 214 -7.89 -8.35 -8.80
N VAL A 215 -8.57 -7.83 -9.81
CA VAL A 215 -7.95 -7.29 -11.01
C VAL A 215 -7.63 -5.81 -10.76
N PRO A 216 -6.42 -5.32 -11.12
CA PRO A 216 -6.06 -3.94 -10.90
C PRO A 216 -6.84 -3.04 -11.86
N ILE A 217 -7.43 -1.99 -11.30
CA ILE A 217 -8.17 -0.95 -12.03
C ILE A 217 -7.20 0.18 -12.41
N TRP A 218 -6.36 0.59 -11.45
CA TRP A 218 -5.49 1.76 -11.62
C TRP A 218 -4.30 1.76 -10.67
N VAL A 219 -3.24 2.44 -11.07
CA VAL A 219 -2.09 2.74 -10.21
C VAL A 219 -1.77 4.23 -10.31
N MET A 220 -1.69 4.89 -9.16
CA MET A 220 -1.29 6.27 -9.01
C MET A 220 0.05 6.33 -8.27
N TYR A 221 1.04 6.94 -8.89
CA TYR A 221 2.32 7.24 -8.26
C TYR A 221 2.31 8.65 -7.68
N LYS A 222 2.98 8.84 -6.54
CA LYS A 222 3.30 10.18 -6.06
C LYS A 222 4.17 10.90 -7.10
N LYS A 223 3.78 12.12 -7.47
CA LYS A 223 4.51 12.98 -8.40
C LYS A 223 5.74 13.61 -7.75
#